data_AF-A0A9P0L8A7-F1
#
_entry.id   AF-A0A9P0L8A7-F1
#
_cell.length_a   1.000
_cell.length_b   1.000
_cell.length_c   1.000
_cell.angle_alpha   90.00
_cell.angle_beta   90.00
_cell.angle_gamma   90.00
#
_symmetry.space_group_name_H-M   'P 1'
#
loop_
_entity.id
_entity.type
_entity.pdbx_description
1 polymer ?
#
loop_
_entity_poly.entity_id
_entity_poly.type
_entity_poly.pdbx_seq_one_letter_code
_entity_poly.pdbx_strand_id
1 'polypeptide(L)'
;MLQIEDTFFELGRTCKRDCLIICDRGAMDASAFVTKERWDEIMKENCWNSVELRDNRYNQIIHMVTAAKGAEEFYSTEDHNCRSENVDLARELDSRAAASWVGHPYFDVIDNSTDFEDKIRRMIGSVCHKIGIDTGDRLLKNARKHKFLVEGPLPEDSVFPPFQDFEVVHNYLQSNSPNQVRLRKRGQKGEKRRLISAH
;
A
#
# COMPACT_ATOMS: atom_id res chain seq x y z
N MET A 1 -8.97 -11.84 -12.33
CA MET A 1 -8.50 -10.59 -11.70
C MET A 1 -9.59 -9.54 -11.69
N LEU A 2 -10.02 -9.03 -12.85
CA LEU A 2 -11.03 -7.95 -12.92
C LEU A 2 -12.35 -8.26 -12.19
N GLN A 3 -12.90 -9.46 -12.36
CA GLN A 3 -14.11 -9.88 -11.64
C GLN A 3 -13.96 -9.84 -10.11
N ILE A 4 -12.76 -10.16 -9.61
CA ILE A 4 -12.47 -10.12 -8.16
C ILE A 4 -12.43 -8.65 -7.71
N GLU A 5 -11.74 -7.79 -8.44
CA GLU A 5 -11.73 -6.35 -8.18
C GLU A 5 -13.13 -5.75 -8.22
N ASP A 6 -13.95 -6.10 -9.21
CA ASP A 6 -15.33 -5.61 -9.34
C ASP A 6 -16.16 -6.00 -8.10
N THR A 7 -16.00 -7.23 -7.62
CA THR A 7 -16.63 -7.71 -6.38
C THR A 7 -16.22 -6.84 -5.18
N PHE A 8 -14.92 -6.54 -5.02
CA PHE A 8 -14.45 -5.69 -3.94
C PHE A 8 -14.87 -4.23 -4.11
N PHE A 9 -14.94 -3.71 -5.32
CA PHE A 9 -15.43 -2.36 -5.61
C PHE A 9 -16.91 -2.23 -5.28
N GLU A 10 -17.74 -3.23 -5.61
CA GLU A 10 -19.14 -3.29 -5.21
C GLU A 10 -19.29 -3.37 -3.70
N LEU A 11 -18.51 -4.22 -3.02
CA LEU A 11 -18.48 -4.29 -1.57
C LEU A 11 -18.06 -2.94 -0.94
N GLY A 12 -17.08 -2.26 -1.53
CA GLY A 12 -16.66 -0.92 -1.12
C GLY A 12 -17.78 0.11 -1.24
N ARG A 13 -18.53 0.10 -2.36
CA ARG A 13 -19.68 0.99 -2.60
C ARG A 13 -20.84 0.76 -1.63
N THR A 14 -21.02 -0.48 -1.17
CA THR A 14 -22.07 -0.81 -0.17
C THR A 14 -21.63 -0.53 1.28
N CYS A 15 -20.35 -0.20 1.50
CA CYS A 15 -19.84 0.11 2.82
C CYS A 15 -20.38 1.46 3.33
N LYS A 16 -20.90 1.49 4.57
CA LYS A 16 -21.42 2.71 5.22
C LYS A 16 -20.32 3.63 5.80
N ARG A 17 -19.05 3.31 5.57
CA ARG A 17 -17.88 4.00 6.13
C ARG A 17 -16.86 4.23 5.03
N ASP A 18 -15.95 5.17 5.25
CA ASP A 18 -14.80 5.39 4.39
C ASP A 18 -14.07 4.06 4.14
N CYS A 19 -13.93 3.71 2.87
CA CYS A 19 -13.33 2.46 2.42
C CYS A 19 -12.20 2.77 1.45
N LEU A 20 -10.99 2.30 1.78
CA LEU A 20 -9.84 2.32 0.89
C LEU A 20 -9.61 0.89 0.38
N ILE A 21 -9.59 0.72 -0.93
CA ILE A 21 -9.28 -0.54 -1.59
C ILE A 21 -7.90 -0.41 -2.21
N ILE A 22 -7.01 -1.34 -1.86
CA ILE A 22 -5.65 -1.38 -2.38
C ILE A 22 -5.54 -2.63 -3.24
N CYS A 23 -5.25 -2.42 -4.53
CA CYS A 23 -4.98 -3.51 -5.46
C CYS A 23 -3.48 -3.75 -5.52
N ASP A 24 -3.04 -4.96 -5.20
CA ASP A 24 -1.69 -5.41 -5.51
C ASP A 24 -1.67 -5.84 -6.98
N ARG A 25 -1.01 -5.01 -7.81
CA ARG A 25 -1.12 -4.98 -9.28
C ARG A 25 -2.44 -4.41 -9.79
N GLY A 26 -2.42 -3.93 -11.03
CA GLY A 26 -3.62 -3.47 -11.74
C GLY A 26 -3.75 -4.05 -13.14
N ALA A 27 -4.91 -3.82 -13.77
CA ALA A 27 -5.30 -4.39 -15.05
C ALA A 27 -4.25 -4.21 -16.16
N MET A 28 -3.63 -3.02 -16.23
CA MET A 28 -2.64 -2.69 -17.25
C MET A 28 -1.29 -3.37 -17.02
N ASP A 29 -0.99 -3.90 -15.83
CA ASP A 29 0.29 -4.56 -15.54
C ASP A 29 0.51 -5.79 -16.41
N ALA A 30 -0.55 -6.50 -16.79
CA ALA A 30 -0.47 -7.66 -17.67
C ALA A 30 0.18 -7.31 -19.02
N SER A 31 -0.04 -6.10 -19.54
CA SER A 31 0.59 -5.63 -20.79
C SER A 31 2.13 -5.55 -20.70
N ALA A 32 2.68 -5.44 -19.48
CA ALA A 32 4.13 -5.43 -19.28
C ALA A 32 4.77 -6.83 -19.40
N PHE A 33 3.97 -7.90 -19.42
CA PHE A 33 4.47 -9.29 -19.46
C PHE A 33 4.15 -10.02 -20.77
N VAL A 34 3.24 -9.49 -21.59
CA VAL A 34 2.90 -10.07 -22.90
C VAL A 34 3.38 -9.19 -24.04
N THR A 35 3.37 -9.72 -25.27
CA THR A 35 3.61 -8.90 -26.47
C THR A 35 2.40 -8.01 -26.72
N LYS A 36 2.61 -6.92 -27.47
CA LYS A 36 1.55 -5.96 -27.79
C LYS A 36 0.42 -6.63 -28.57
N GLU A 37 0.76 -7.49 -29.52
CA GLU A 37 -0.21 -8.22 -30.36
C GLU A 37 -1.11 -9.10 -29.48
N ARG A 38 -0.51 -9.82 -28.53
CA ARG A 38 -1.26 -10.67 -27.60
C ARG A 38 -2.12 -9.84 -26.65
N TRP A 39 -1.63 -8.69 -26.20
CA TRP A 39 -2.42 -7.76 -25.39
C TRP A 39 -3.63 -7.24 -26.17
N ASP A 40 -3.44 -6.82 -27.42
CA ASP A 40 -4.50 -6.29 -28.27
C ASP A 40 -5.57 -7.37 -28.57
N GLU A 41 -5.16 -8.64 -28.75
CA GLU A 41 -6.08 -9.78 -28.84
C GLU A 41 -6.92 -9.95 -27.56
N ILE A 42 -6.27 -9.96 -26.39
CA ILE A 42 -6.97 -10.08 -25.09
C ILE A 42 -7.97 -8.94 -24.92
N MET A 43 -7.56 -7.70 -25.22
CA MET A 43 -8.42 -6.53 -25.15
C MET A 43 -9.64 -6.67 -26.07
N LYS A 44 -9.44 -7.16 -27.29
CA LYS A 44 -10.51 -7.35 -28.28
C LYS A 44 -11.46 -8.48 -27.91
N GLU A 45 -10.94 -9.63 -27.48
CA GLU A 45 -11.72 -10.80 -27.07
C GLU A 45 -12.65 -10.48 -25.89
N ASN A 46 -12.20 -9.63 -24.97
CA ASN A 46 -12.98 -9.22 -23.80
C ASN A 46 -13.77 -7.92 -24.00
N CYS A 47 -13.74 -7.33 -25.20
CA CYS A 47 -14.37 -6.05 -25.53
C CYS A 47 -13.97 -4.91 -24.57
N TRP A 48 -12.71 -4.88 -24.14
CA TRP A 48 -12.20 -3.85 -23.24
C TRP A 48 -11.69 -2.62 -23.99
N ASN A 49 -11.81 -1.46 -23.34
CA ASN A 49 -11.21 -0.21 -23.80
C ASN A 49 -9.98 0.10 -22.95
N SER A 50 -8.82 0.25 -23.58
CA SER A 50 -7.55 0.50 -22.87
C SER A 50 -7.54 1.83 -22.12
N VAL A 51 -8.15 2.87 -22.70
CA VAL A 51 -8.27 4.19 -22.07
C VAL A 51 -9.18 4.12 -20.86
N GLU A 52 -10.27 3.36 -20.95
CA GLU A 52 -11.20 3.20 -19.83
C GLU A 52 -10.59 2.37 -18.69
N LEU A 53 -9.93 1.25 -19.02
CA LEU A 53 -9.22 0.42 -18.03
C LEU A 53 -8.10 1.17 -17.34
N ARG A 54 -7.37 2.03 -18.07
CA ARG A 54 -6.35 2.89 -17.51
C ARG A 54 -7.02 3.96 -16.65
N ASP A 55 -7.76 4.89 -17.26
CA ASP A 55 -8.07 6.19 -16.66
C ASP A 55 -9.24 6.18 -15.66
N ASN A 56 -10.17 5.23 -15.77
CA ASN A 56 -11.43 5.27 -15.00
C ASN A 56 -11.55 4.14 -13.97
N ARG A 57 -10.74 3.07 -14.08
CA ARG A 57 -10.86 1.93 -13.18
C ARG A 57 -10.23 2.17 -11.81
N TYR A 58 -9.10 2.88 -11.78
CA TYR A 58 -8.34 3.14 -10.56
C TYR A 58 -8.33 4.65 -10.26
N ASN A 59 -8.52 5.02 -9.00
CA ASN A 59 -8.49 6.45 -8.62
C ASN A 59 -7.07 7.03 -8.57
N GLN A 60 -6.07 6.16 -8.37
CA GLN A 60 -4.67 6.48 -8.27
C GLN A 60 -3.84 5.23 -8.57
N ILE A 61 -2.72 5.42 -9.25
CA ILE A 61 -1.72 4.39 -9.48
C ILE A 61 -0.44 4.82 -8.76
N ILE A 62 0.10 3.94 -7.92
CA ILE A 62 1.38 4.13 -7.24
C ILE A 62 2.38 3.13 -7.82
N HIS A 63 3.39 3.63 -8.53
CA HIS A 63 4.51 2.81 -9.01
C HIS A 63 5.67 2.87 -8.01
N MET A 64 5.85 1.80 -7.25
CA MET A 64 6.99 1.62 -6.36
C MET A 64 8.18 1.08 -7.17
N VAL A 65 9.18 1.92 -7.45
CA VAL A 65 10.33 1.54 -8.29
C VAL A 65 11.08 0.36 -7.66
N THR A 66 11.38 -0.67 -8.47
CA THR A 66 12.14 -1.85 -8.04
C THR A 66 13.47 -1.48 -7.38
N ALA A 67 13.92 -2.25 -6.38
CA ALA A 67 15.25 -2.07 -5.78
C ALA A 67 16.38 -2.28 -6.81
N ALA A 68 16.12 -3.00 -7.91
CA ALA A 68 17.08 -3.12 -9.01
C ALA A 68 17.44 -1.78 -9.69
N LYS A 69 16.76 -0.67 -9.39
CA LYS A 69 17.08 0.68 -9.89
C LYS A 69 17.45 1.63 -8.74
N GLY A 70 18.72 1.90 -8.54
CA GLY A 70 19.21 2.89 -7.55
C GLY A 70 19.15 2.43 -6.09
N ALA A 71 18.96 1.13 -5.85
CA ALA A 71 19.02 0.47 -4.54
C ALA A 71 19.48 -1.00 -4.72
N GLU A 72 20.39 -1.24 -5.67
CA GLU A 72 20.79 -2.57 -6.13
C GLU A 72 21.39 -3.42 -5.02
N GLU A 73 22.03 -2.78 -4.03
CA GLU A 73 22.55 -3.44 -2.82
C GLU A 73 21.47 -4.18 -2.02
N PHE A 74 20.21 -3.77 -2.15
CA PHE A 74 19.05 -4.41 -1.52
C PHE A 74 18.31 -5.37 -2.45
N TYR A 75 18.76 -5.54 -3.70
CA TYR A 75 18.18 -6.47 -4.66
C TYR A 75 18.82 -7.85 -4.52
N SER A 76 18.35 -8.65 -3.56
CA SER A 76 18.80 -10.04 -3.39
C SER A 76 17.93 -11.02 -4.18
N THR A 77 18.60 -11.94 -4.89
CA THR A 77 18.00 -13.11 -5.55
C THR A 77 18.12 -14.38 -4.71
N GLU A 78 18.82 -14.34 -3.57
CA GLU A 78 19.27 -15.55 -2.87
C GLU A 78 18.20 -16.23 -1.99
N ASP A 79 17.14 -15.52 -1.56
CA ASP A 79 16.14 -16.05 -0.62
C ASP A 79 14.69 -16.11 -1.16
N HIS A 80 14.50 -15.92 -2.46
CA HIS A 80 13.16 -15.86 -3.05
C HIS A 80 13.01 -16.84 -4.23
N ASN A 81 12.52 -18.06 -3.93
CA ASN A 81 12.11 -19.09 -4.92
C ASN A 81 11.08 -18.62 -5.98
N CYS A 82 10.61 -17.36 -5.90
CA CYS A 82 9.65 -16.75 -6.83
C CYS A 82 10.30 -15.71 -7.77
N ARG A 83 11.60 -15.38 -7.60
CA ARG A 83 12.32 -14.41 -8.44
C ARG A 83 13.42 -15.11 -9.24
N SER A 84 13.14 -15.36 -10.51
CA SER A 84 14.08 -15.96 -11.47
C SER A 84 14.81 -14.93 -12.34
N GLU A 85 14.45 -13.65 -12.21
CA GLU A 85 14.94 -12.57 -13.06
C GLU A 85 16.21 -11.90 -12.49
N ASN A 86 17.20 -11.71 -13.36
CA ASN A 86 18.41 -10.96 -13.02
C ASN A 86 18.10 -9.46 -12.84
N VAL A 87 19.05 -8.71 -12.29
CA VAL A 87 18.90 -7.27 -12.01
C VAL A 87 18.47 -6.51 -13.27
N ASP A 88 19.06 -6.80 -14.43
CA ASP A 88 18.74 -6.09 -15.68
C ASP A 88 17.33 -6.37 -16.18
N LEU A 89 16.89 -7.62 -16.15
CA LEU A 89 15.51 -7.98 -16.50
C LEU A 89 14.52 -7.34 -15.52
N ALA A 90 14.84 -7.29 -14.23
CA ALA A 90 14.01 -6.61 -13.24
C ALA A 90 13.88 -5.10 -13.51
N ARG A 91 14.96 -4.45 -13.97
CA ARG A 91 14.92 -3.05 -14.39
C ARG A 91 14.04 -2.85 -15.62
N GLU A 92 14.15 -3.75 -16.60
CA GLU A 92 13.34 -3.70 -17.82
C GLU A 92 11.85 -3.88 -17.50
N LEU A 93 11.50 -4.91 -16.72
CA LEU A 93 10.13 -5.18 -16.32
C LEU A 93 9.53 -4.03 -15.50
N ASP A 94 10.31 -3.42 -14.60
CA ASP A 94 9.88 -2.22 -13.88
C ASP A 94 9.58 -1.05 -14.83
N SER A 95 10.43 -0.83 -15.85
CA SER A 95 10.17 0.20 -16.88
C SER A 95 8.90 -0.11 -17.68
N ARG A 96 8.70 -1.36 -18.06
CA ARG A 96 7.51 -1.79 -18.83
C ARG A 96 6.23 -1.66 -18.01
N ALA A 97 6.29 -2.01 -16.72
CA ALA A 97 5.17 -1.85 -15.79
C ALA A 97 4.84 -0.37 -15.57
N ALA A 98 5.83 0.51 -15.40
CA ALA A 98 5.57 1.94 -15.32
C ALA A 98 4.97 2.48 -16.64
N ALA A 99 5.47 2.00 -17.79
CA ALA A 99 5.03 2.42 -19.11
C ALA A 99 3.58 2.05 -19.42
N SER A 100 3.06 0.94 -18.88
CA SER A 100 1.67 0.52 -19.10
C SER A 100 0.63 1.49 -18.53
N TRP A 101 1.03 2.31 -17.55
CA TRP A 101 0.20 3.32 -16.90
C TRP A 101 0.41 4.73 -17.43
N VAL A 102 1.29 4.93 -18.41
CA VAL A 102 1.52 6.25 -19.00
C VAL A 102 0.22 6.79 -19.59
N GLY A 103 -0.12 8.02 -19.19
CA GLY A 103 -1.36 8.71 -19.56
C GLY A 103 -2.44 8.64 -18.49
N HIS A 104 -2.28 7.84 -17.43
CA HIS A 104 -3.19 7.89 -16.29
C HIS A 104 -3.13 9.27 -15.61
N PRO A 105 -4.26 9.93 -15.31
CA PRO A 105 -4.27 11.28 -14.76
C PRO A 105 -3.64 11.40 -13.37
N TYR A 106 -3.58 10.29 -12.62
CA TYR A 106 -3.07 10.22 -11.25
C TYR A 106 -2.08 9.07 -11.12
N PHE A 107 -0.86 9.27 -11.61
CA PHE A 107 0.22 8.29 -11.60
C PHE A 107 1.41 8.85 -10.80
N ASP A 108 1.68 8.24 -9.65
CA ASP A 108 2.76 8.63 -8.75
C ASP A 108 3.88 7.60 -8.80
N VAL A 109 5.12 8.06 -9.03
CA VAL A 109 6.31 7.20 -9.03
C VAL A 109 7.11 7.44 -7.76
N ILE A 110 7.36 6.38 -7.00
CA ILE A 110 8.15 6.42 -5.76
C ILE A 110 9.49 5.73 -6.00
N ASP A 111 10.51 6.55 -6.26
CA ASP A 111 11.89 6.13 -6.55
C ASP A 111 12.67 5.65 -5.30
N ASN A 112 13.92 5.22 -5.50
CA ASN A 112 14.82 4.77 -4.44
C ASN A 112 15.80 5.87 -3.97
N SER A 113 15.45 7.15 -4.12
CA SER A 113 16.33 8.27 -3.71
C SER A 113 16.52 8.42 -2.20
N THR A 114 15.76 7.66 -1.40
CA THR A 114 15.75 7.70 0.07
C THR A 114 15.85 6.29 0.63
N ASP A 115 16.09 6.16 1.94
CA ASP A 115 15.98 4.87 2.61
C ASP A 115 14.56 4.26 2.48
N PHE A 116 14.44 2.97 2.81
CA PHE A 116 13.19 2.24 2.66
C PHE A 116 12.05 2.86 3.47
N GLU A 117 12.30 3.29 4.70
CA GLU A 117 11.28 3.87 5.57
C GLU A 117 10.76 5.20 5.01
N ASP A 118 11.66 6.07 4.56
CA ASP A 118 11.32 7.33 3.90
C ASP A 118 10.60 7.09 2.56
N LYS A 119 10.97 6.05 1.83
CA LYS A 119 10.27 5.65 0.60
C LYS A 119 8.82 5.26 0.90
N ILE A 120 8.59 4.47 1.94
CA ILE A 120 7.23 4.11 2.40
C ILE A 120 6.47 5.36 2.87
N ARG A 121 7.11 6.28 3.59
CA ARG A 121 6.46 7.54 4.00
C ARG A 121 6.06 8.42 2.82
N ARG A 122 6.90 8.54 1.79
CA ARG A 122 6.56 9.26 0.56
C ARG A 122 5.37 8.63 -0.16
N MET A 123 5.33 7.31 -0.24
CA MET A 123 4.17 6.58 -0.78
C MET A 123 2.89 6.89 0.01
N ILE A 124 2.92 6.77 1.35
CA ILE A 124 1.75 7.06 2.20
C ILE A 124 1.34 8.53 2.03
N GLY A 125 2.30 9.44 1.96
CA GLY A 125 2.06 10.87 1.73
C GLY A 125 1.33 11.13 0.41
N SER A 126 1.76 10.48 -0.67
CA SER A 126 1.10 10.57 -1.99
C SER A 126 -0.35 10.06 -1.93
N VAL A 127 -0.59 8.91 -1.29
CA VAL A 127 -1.95 8.38 -1.10
C VAL A 127 -2.80 9.35 -0.27
N CYS A 128 -2.30 9.81 0.88
CA CYS A 128 -3.02 10.72 1.76
C CYS A 128 -3.36 12.05 1.09
N HIS A 129 -2.42 12.63 0.34
CA HIS A 129 -2.65 13.85 -0.43
C HIS A 129 -3.80 13.65 -1.42
N LYS A 130 -3.81 12.52 -2.13
CA LYS A 130 -4.82 12.21 -3.14
C LYS A 130 -6.23 12.04 -2.57
N ILE A 131 -6.36 11.42 -1.40
CA ILE A 131 -7.64 11.21 -0.72
C ILE A 131 -8.05 12.38 0.21
N GLY A 132 -7.24 13.44 0.27
CA GLY A 132 -7.52 14.62 1.10
C GLY A 132 -7.36 14.39 2.60
N ILE A 133 -6.55 13.40 3.02
CA ILE A 133 -6.22 13.20 4.43
C ILE A 133 -5.03 14.08 4.80
N ASP A 134 -5.26 15.01 5.74
CA ASP A 134 -4.18 15.76 6.36
C ASP A 134 -3.35 14.84 7.26
N THR A 135 -2.06 14.76 6.95
CA THR A 135 -1.10 13.91 7.66
C THR A 135 -0.42 14.65 8.81
N GLY A 136 -0.50 15.99 8.85
CA GLY A 136 0.20 16.83 9.84
C GLY A 136 1.63 16.37 10.08
N ASP A 137 2.00 16.22 11.35
CA ASP A 137 3.34 15.81 11.75
C ASP A 137 3.61 14.30 11.62
N ARG A 138 2.60 13.49 11.27
CA ARG A 138 2.66 12.02 11.37
C ARG A 138 3.62 11.37 10.39
N LEU A 139 3.92 12.04 9.27
CA LEU A 139 4.89 11.57 8.29
C LEU A 139 6.28 12.23 8.43
N LEU A 140 6.46 13.16 9.37
CA LEU A 140 7.75 13.80 9.60
C LEU A 140 8.80 12.76 9.99
N LYS A 141 10.02 12.87 9.46
CA LYS A 141 11.15 11.97 9.77
C LYS A 141 11.36 11.77 11.28
N ASN A 142 11.07 12.80 12.06
CA ASN A 142 11.26 12.83 13.51
C ASN A 142 10.06 12.31 14.33
N ALA A 143 8.95 11.92 13.70
CA ALA A 143 7.79 11.33 14.38
C ALA A 143 8.15 9.93 14.92
N ARG A 144 8.72 9.87 16.12
CA ARG A 144 9.07 8.63 16.80
C ARG A 144 7.96 8.22 17.76
N LYS A 145 7.45 7.01 17.59
CA LYS A 145 6.54 6.41 18.55
C LYS A 145 7.33 5.78 19.70
N HIS A 146 7.36 6.46 20.84
CA HIS A 146 7.93 5.91 22.05
C HIS A 146 6.87 5.09 22.81
N LYS A 147 7.26 3.92 23.31
CA LYS A 147 6.48 3.13 24.26
C LYS A 147 7.28 3.06 25.55
N PHE A 148 6.67 3.44 26.65
CA PHE A 148 7.29 3.35 27.97
C PHE A 148 6.54 2.30 28.77
N LEU A 149 7.28 1.41 29.42
CA LEU A 149 6.74 0.61 30.51
C LEU A 149 6.78 1.50 31.74
N VAL A 150 5.63 1.86 32.27
CA VAL A 150 5.54 2.70 33.47
C VAL A 150 5.29 1.80 34.67
N GLU A 151 6.22 1.79 35.62
CA GLU A 151 6.02 1.17 36.93
C GLU A 151 5.27 2.18 37.81
N GLY A 152 4.15 1.73 38.40
CA GLY A 152 3.21 2.63 39.06
C GLY A 152 3.71 3.20 40.40
N PRO A 153 3.05 4.24 40.93
CA PRO A 153 1.88 4.94 40.36
C PRO A 153 2.25 5.95 39.26
N LEU A 154 1.30 6.20 38.35
CA LEU A 154 1.46 7.24 37.32
C LEU A 154 1.55 8.64 37.97
N PRO A 155 2.41 9.54 37.46
CA PRO A 155 2.36 10.96 37.82
C PRO A 155 0.98 11.57 37.57
N GLU A 156 0.71 12.72 38.17
CA GLU A 156 -0.50 13.48 37.85
C GLU A 156 -0.53 13.92 36.38
N ASP A 157 -1.73 13.97 35.80
CA ASP A 157 -2.00 14.38 34.41
C ASP A 157 -1.35 15.73 34.04
N SER A 158 -1.19 16.62 35.02
CA SER A 158 -0.56 17.94 34.89
C SER A 158 0.91 17.90 34.46
N VAL A 159 1.60 16.78 34.68
CA VAL A 159 3.01 16.56 34.32
C VAL A 159 3.16 16.18 32.85
N PHE A 160 2.09 15.69 32.20
CA PHE A 160 2.14 15.26 30.82
C PHE A 160 1.88 16.44 29.86
N PRO A 161 2.55 16.48 28.69
CA PRO A 161 2.16 17.40 27.62
C PRO A 161 0.74 17.08 27.15
N PRO A 162 0.06 17.97 26.39
CA PRO A 162 -1.28 17.70 25.87
C PRO A 162 -1.41 16.29 25.30
N PHE A 163 -2.20 15.47 25.99
CA PHE A 163 -2.31 14.04 25.71
C PHE A 163 -3.77 13.67 25.49
N GLN A 164 -3.96 12.44 24.99
CA GLN A 164 -5.27 11.93 24.71
C GLN A 164 -5.31 10.44 24.99
N ASP A 165 -6.17 10.04 25.92
CA ASP A 165 -6.39 8.64 26.23
C ASP A 165 -7.23 7.94 25.16
N PHE A 166 -6.88 6.70 24.90
CA PHE A 166 -7.62 5.83 24.00
C PHE A 166 -7.53 4.38 24.47
N GLU A 167 -8.61 3.64 24.23
CA GLU A 167 -8.64 2.20 24.47
C GLU A 167 -8.06 1.47 23.27
N VAL A 168 -7.24 0.45 23.54
CA VAL A 168 -6.78 -0.50 22.52
C VAL A 168 -7.16 -1.91 22.95
N VAL A 169 -7.88 -2.62 22.08
CA VAL A 169 -8.14 -4.05 22.22
C VAL A 169 -7.35 -4.79 21.15
N HIS A 170 -6.54 -5.75 21.57
CA HIS A 170 -5.88 -6.70 20.67
C HIS A 170 -6.56 -8.06 20.81
N ASN A 171 -7.05 -8.61 19.70
CA ASN A 171 -7.50 -10.00 19.63
C ASN A 171 -6.46 -10.78 18.84
N TYR A 172 -5.80 -11.73 19.49
CA TYR A 172 -4.82 -12.59 18.85
C TYR A 172 -5.55 -13.77 18.23
N LEU A 173 -5.32 -14.00 16.93
CA LEU A 173 -5.89 -15.13 16.22
C LEU A 173 -4.92 -16.31 16.34
N GLN A 174 -5.43 -17.50 16.64
CA GLN A 174 -4.62 -18.71 16.55
C GLN A 174 -4.24 -18.95 15.08
N SER A 175 -2.95 -19.07 14.83
CA SER A 175 -2.36 -19.34 13.52
C SER A 175 -1.44 -20.54 13.65
N ASN A 176 -1.43 -21.42 12.65
CA ASN A 176 -0.47 -22.52 12.54
C ASN A 176 0.90 -22.07 12.00
N SER A 177 1.05 -20.77 11.68
CA SER A 177 2.33 -20.18 11.28
C SER A 177 3.03 -19.55 12.49
N PRO A 178 4.37 -19.41 12.46
CA PRO A 178 5.12 -18.70 13.50
C PRO A 178 4.78 -17.20 13.59
N ASN A 179 4.01 -16.69 12.63
CA ASN A 179 3.64 -15.28 12.53
C ASN A 179 2.39 -14.97 13.35
N GLN A 180 2.49 -13.92 14.17
CA GLN A 180 1.39 -13.50 15.05
C GLN A 180 0.36 -12.68 14.28
N VAL A 181 -0.78 -13.29 13.98
CA VAL A 181 -1.93 -12.58 13.38
C VAL A 181 -2.79 -11.96 14.49
N ARG A 182 -3.06 -10.65 14.41
CA ARG A 182 -3.90 -9.95 15.40
C ARG A 182 -4.88 -8.96 14.78
N LEU A 183 -6.08 -8.90 15.35
CA LEU A 183 -7.04 -7.84 15.10
C LEU A 183 -6.88 -6.76 16.15
N ARG A 184 -6.62 -5.52 15.73
CA ARG A 184 -6.47 -4.39 16.63
C ARG A 184 -7.66 -3.45 16.51
N LYS A 185 -8.27 -3.11 17.63
CA LYS A 185 -9.36 -2.16 17.72
C LYS A 185 -8.89 -0.99 18.58
N ARG A 186 -8.99 0.24 18.07
CA ARG A 186 -8.71 1.46 18.82
C ARG A 186 -10.00 2.25 18.95
N GLY A 187 -10.27 2.77 20.14
CA GLY A 187 -11.47 3.56 20.38
C GLY A 187 -11.25 4.64 21.42
N GLN A 188 -12.17 5.60 21.43
CA GLN A 188 -12.17 6.69 22.38
C GLN A 188 -13.61 7.13 22.65
N LYS A 189 -13.96 7.39 23.92
CA LYS A 189 -15.31 7.85 24.34
C LYS A 189 -16.46 7.04 23.71
N GLY A 190 -16.29 5.73 23.55
CA GLY A 190 -17.31 4.83 22.98
C GLY A 190 -17.27 4.65 21.46
N GLU A 191 -16.61 5.53 20.70
CA GLU A 191 -16.41 5.36 19.26
C GLU A 191 -15.22 4.44 18.97
N LYS A 192 -15.37 3.47 18.05
CA LYS A 192 -14.37 2.41 17.84
C LYS A 192 -14.07 2.20 16.35
N ARG A 193 -12.79 2.26 15.97
CA ARG A 193 -12.27 1.89 14.63
C ARG A 193 -11.51 0.57 14.70
N ARG A 194 -11.77 -0.34 13.76
CA ARG A 194 -11.09 -1.65 13.65
C ARG A 194 -10.00 -1.55 12.58
N LEU A 195 -8.82 -2.08 12.88
CA LEU A 195 -7.67 -2.21 11.98
C LEU A 195 -7.23 -3.68 11.99
N ILE A 196 -7.07 -4.26 10.81
CA ILE A 196 -6.51 -5.60 10.64
C ILE A 196 -5.01 -5.42 10.37
N SER A 197 -4.16 -6.10 11.16
CA SER A 197 -2.71 -6.08 10.94
C SER A 197 -2.19 -7.52 10.99
N ALA A 198 -1.63 -8.01 9.88
CA ALA A 198 -0.79 -9.21 9.87
C ALA A 198 0.68 -8.75 9.93
N HIS A 199 1.47 -9.37 10.80
CA HIS A 199 2.92 -9.24 10.85
C HIS A 199 3.54 -10.58 10.51
#